data_AF-A0A966YLF4-F1
#
_entry.id   AF-A0A966YLF4-F1
#
_cell.length_a   1.000
_cell.length_b   1.000
_cell.length_c   1.000
_cell.angle_alpha   90.00
_cell.angle_beta   90.00
_cell.angle_gamma   90.00
#
_symmetry.space_group_name_H-M   'P 1'
#
loop_
_entity.id
_entity.type
_entity.pdbx_description
1 polymer ?
#
loop_
_entity_poly.entity_id
_entity_poly.type
_entity_poly.pdbx_seq_one_letter_code
_entity_poly.pdbx_strand_id
1 'polypeptide(L)' 'MVYSASERQGSVLPYFFLDRYTDSYRGEWQAFVRYAREGGPSPVSGQDGRAPVAIGIAAWESYRSGTPVTLSDG' A
#
# COMPACT_ATOMS: atom_id res chain seq x y z
N MET A 1 -45.48 1.90 9.86
CA MET A 1 -44.35 1.14 10.40
C MET A 1 -43.09 1.76 9.84
N VAL A 2 -42.28 2.39 10.69
CA VAL A 2 -41.04 3.09 10.28
C VAL A 2 -39.98 2.02 10.07
N TYR A 3 -39.46 1.88 8.85
CA TYR A 3 -38.30 1.01 8.61
C TYR A 3 -37.04 1.79 8.99
N SER A 4 -36.39 1.36 10.08
CA SER A 4 -35.08 1.87 10.48
C SER A 4 -33.99 1.24 9.61
N ALA A 5 -33.17 2.07 8.96
CA ALA A 5 -31.99 1.64 8.25
C ALA A 5 -30.85 1.42 9.25
N SER A 6 -30.56 0.18 9.59
CA SER A 6 -29.27 -0.20 10.15
C SER A 6 -28.54 -1.12 9.17
N GLU A 7 -28.02 -0.55 8.09
CA GLU A 7 -27.15 -1.26 7.18
C GLU A 7 -25.74 -1.30 7.80
N ARG A 8 -25.30 -2.48 8.25
CA ARG A 8 -23.88 -2.68 8.57
C ARG A 8 -23.14 -2.74 7.25
N GLN A 9 -22.49 -1.65 6.86
CA GLN A 9 -21.58 -1.64 5.71
C GLN A 9 -20.30 -2.40 6.08
N GLY A 10 -20.28 -3.72 5.86
CA GLY A 10 -19.02 -4.47 5.82
C GLY A 10 -18.18 -4.04 4.62
N SER A 11 -16.86 -4.22 4.68
CA SER A 11 -16.00 -4.03 3.50
C SER A 11 -16.59 -4.80 2.32
N VAL A 12 -16.70 -4.15 1.16
CA VAL A 12 -17.17 -4.78 -0.09
C VAL A 12 -16.25 -5.95 -0.49
N LEU A 13 -15.01 -5.97 0.01
CA LEU A 13 -13.97 -6.93 -0.33
C LEU A 13 -13.16 -7.32 0.93
N PRO A 14 -13.72 -8.10 1.87
CA PRO A 14 -13.07 -8.36 3.15
C PRO A 14 -11.79 -9.20 3.04
N TYR A 15 -11.70 -10.10 2.06
CA TYR A 15 -10.54 -11.00 1.87
C TYR A 15 -9.89 -10.93 0.49
N PHE A 16 -10.44 -10.14 -0.42
CA PHE A 16 -10.00 -10.08 -1.82
C PHE A 16 -8.49 -9.92 -1.98
N PHE A 17 -7.87 -9.00 -1.23
CA PHE A 17 -6.44 -8.75 -1.34
C PHE A 17 -5.60 -9.91 -0.80
N LEU A 18 -6.04 -10.54 0.29
CA LEU A 18 -5.37 -11.72 0.82
C LEU A 18 -5.46 -12.86 -0.18
N ASP A 19 -6.64 -13.16 -0.70
CA ASP A 19 -6.83 -14.24 -1.67
C ASP A 19 -6.06 -13.98 -2.98
N ARG A 20 -6.14 -12.75 -3.50
CA ARG A 20 -5.52 -12.36 -4.77
C ARG A 20 -3.99 -12.31 -4.71
N TYR A 21 -3.41 -11.98 -3.55
CA TYR A 21 -1.98 -11.73 -3.37
C TYR A 21 -1.34 -12.65 -2.32
N THR A 22 -1.97 -13.77 -1.97
CA THR A 22 -1.44 -14.74 -0.99
C THR A 22 0.02 -15.10 -1.27
N ASP A 23 0.35 -15.39 -2.54
CA ASP A 23 1.70 -15.78 -2.91
C ASP A 23 2.69 -14.62 -2.82
N SER A 24 2.27 -13.38 -3.11
CA SER A 24 3.07 -12.18 -2.91
C SER A 24 3.41 -11.99 -1.43
N TYR A 25 2.42 -12.05 -0.54
CA TYR A 25 2.65 -11.94 0.90
C TYR A 25 3.57 -13.06 1.42
N ARG A 26 3.39 -14.30 0.95
CA ARG A 26 4.28 -15.40 1.33
C ARG A 26 5.73 -15.13 0.89
N GLY A 27 5.92 -14.65 -0.34
CA GLY A 27 7.24 -14.31 -0.88
C GLY A 27 7.92 -13.19 -0.09
N GLU A 28 7.18 -12.12 0.22
CA GLU A 28 7.67 -10.99 1.01
C GLU A 28 8.12 -11.43 2.41
N TRP A 29 7.32 -12.24 3.11
CA TRP A 29 7.68 -12.78 4.42
C TRP A 29 8.92 -13.67 4.37
N GLN A 30 9.02 -14.55 3.37
CA GLN A 30 10.21 -15.39 3.19
C GLN A 30 11.47 -14.56 2.95
N ALA A 31 11.38 -13.52 2.10
CA ALA A 31 12.49 -12.62 1.83
C ALA A 31 12.91 -11.84 3.08
N PHE A 32 11.95 -11.35 3.85
CA PHE A 32 12.21 -10.65 5.12
C PHE A 32 12.88 -11.56 6.16
N VAL A 33 12.35 -12.76 6.39
CA VAL A 33 12.92 -13.71 7.35
C VAL A 33 14.34 -14.10 6.97
N ARG A 34 14.59 -14.34 5.68
CA ARG A 34 15.93 -14.63 5.17
C ARG A 34 16.89 -13.47 5.48
N TYR A 35 16.52 -12.25 5.09
CA TYR A 35 17.30 -11.04 5.38
C TYR A 35 17.57 -10.87 6.89
N ALA A 36 16.55 -11.05 7.74
CA ALA A 36 16.68 -10.89 9.18
C ALA A 36 17.62 -11.93 9.83
N ARG A 37 17.72 -13.13 9.27
CA ARG A 37 18.56 -14.22 9.79
C ARG A 37 19.97 -14.21 9.23
N GLU A 38 20.10 -13.97 7.93
CA GLU A 38 21.34 -14.15 7.17
C GLU A 38 22.07 -12.82 6.91
N GLY A 39 21.38 -11.69 7.06
CA GLY A 39 21.91 -10.37 6.72
C GLY A 39 21.98 -10.11 5.21
N GLY A 40 22.91 -9.24 4.80
CA GLY A 40 23.07 -8.83 3.40
C GLY A 40 22.31 -7.53 3.06
N PRO A 41 22.23 -7.15 1.77
CA PRO A 41 21.42 -6.00 1.36
C PRO A 41 19.93 -6.31 1.60
N SER A 42 19.18 -5.31 2.07
CA SER A 42 17.73 -5.43 2.19
C SER A 42 17.12 -5.70 0.81
N PRO A 43 16.13 -6.62 0.69
CA PRO A 43 15.42 -6.86 -0.56
C PRO A 43 14.59 -5.65 -1.02
N VAL A 44 14.34 -4.69 -0.11
CA VAL A 44 13.67 -3.42 -0.38
C VAL A 44 14.46 -2.33 0.35
N SER A 45 15.03 -1.38 -0.39
CA SER A 45 15.83 -0.31 0.20
C SER A 45 14.97 0.76 0.87
N GLY A 46 15.59 1.62 1.67
CA GLY A 46 14.90 2.80 2.20
C GLY A 46 14.39 3.73 1.09
N GLN A 47 15.07 3.76 -0.06
CA GLN A 47 14.63 4.55 -1.22
C GLN A 47 13.35 3.98 -1.84
N ASP A 48 13.27 2.66 -1.98
CA ASP A 48 12.07 1.98 -2.47
C ASP A 48 10.86 2.25 -1.55
N GLY A 49 11.10 2.47 -0.25
CA GLY A 49 10.08 2.91 0.70
C GLY A 49 9.66 4.38 0.58
N ARG A 50 10.59 5.30 0.23
CA ARG A 50 10.30 6.74 0.11
C ARG A 50 9.59 7.11 -1.19
N ALA A 51 9.96 6.46 -2.30
CA ALA A 51 9.40 6.75 -3.62
C ALA A 51 7.85 6.74 -3.66
N PRO A 52 7.14 5.70 -3.17
CA PRO A 52 5.67 5.70 -3.20
C PRO A 52 5.04 6.78 -2.29
N VAL A 53 5.72 7.18 -1.22
CA VAL A 53 5.24 8.26 -0.34
C VAL A 53 5.30 9.60 -1.07
N ALA A 54 6.40 9.89 -1.76
CA ALA A 54 6.53 11.09 -2.58
C ALA A 54 5.47 11.13 -3.69
N ILE A 55 5.22 9.99 -4.34
CA ILE A 55 4.15 9.86 -5.34
C ILE A 55 2.78 10.17 -4.73
N GLY A 56 2.47 9.63 -3.56
CA GLY A 56 1.19 9.87 -2.88
C GLY A 56 0.97 11.33 -2.52
N ILE A 57 2.02 12.01 -2.04
CA ILE A 57 1.98 13.45 -1.72
C ILE A 57 1.72 14.28 -2.98
N ALA A 58 2.48 14.06 -4.05
CA ALA A 58 2.32 14.81 -5.30
C ALA A 58 0.96 14.55 -5.96
N ALA A 59 0.47 13.31 -5.91
CA ALA A 59 -0.87 12.97 -6.40
C ALA A 59 -1.96 13.70 -5.61
N TRP A 60 -1.80 13.80 -4.29
CA TRP A 60 -2.74 14.53 -3.43
C TRP A 60 -2.72 16.04 -3.70
N GLU A 61 -1.55 16.63 -3.89
CA GLU A 61 -1.41 18.03 -4.27
C GLU A 61 -2.05 18.32 -5.62
N SER A 62 -1.75 17.49 -6.63
CA SER A 62 -2.33 17.56 -7.97
C SER A 62 -3.86 17.50 -7.94
N TYR A 63 -4.43 16.58 -7.16
CA TYR A 63 -5.87 16.47 -6.97
C TYR A 63 -6.48 17.76 -6.40
N ARG A 64 -5.81 18.39 -5.42
CA ARG A 64 -6.31 19.60 -4.76
C ARG A 64 -6.13 20.88 -5.58
N SER A 65 -5.05 20.98 -6.34
CA SER A 65 -4.77 22.16 -7.19
C SER A 65 -5.47 22.09 -8.55
N GLY A 66 -5.86 20.89 -8.99
CA GLY A 66 -6.40 20.66 -10.33
C GLY A 66 -5.35 20.78 -11.45
N THR A 67 -4.06 20.77 -11.10
CA THR A 67 -2.94 20.89 -12.04
C THR A 67 -1.95 19.76 -11.83
N PRO A 68 -1.30 19.23 -12.89
CA PRO A 68 -0.23 18.26 -12.72
C PRO A 68 0.89 18.77 -11.79
N VAL A 69 1.37 17.92 -10.89
CA VAL A 69 2.51 18.17 -10.02
C VAL A 69 3.65 17.22 -10.40
N THR A 70 4.83 17.77 -10.67
CA THR A 70 6.05 17.01 -10.94
C THR A 70 6.56 16.42 -9.64
N LEU A 71 6.99 15.15 -9.68
CA LEU A 71 7.70 14.55 -8.54
C LEU A 71 9.02 15.29 -8.34
N SER A 72 9.22 15.86 -7.16
CA SER A 72 10.55 16.31 -6.75
C SER A 72 11.46 15.09 -6.58
N ASP A 73 12.69 15.16 -7.09
CA ASP A 73 13.68 14.10 -6.90
C ASP A 73 13.89 13.82 -5.39
N GLY A 74 13.86 12.54 -5.00
CA GLY A 74 13.97 12.08 -3.60
C GLY A 74 15.10 11.09 -3.35
#